data_AF-A0A251TS24-F1
#
_entry.id   AF-A0A251TS24-F1
#
_cell.length_a   1.000
_cell.length_b   1.000
_cell.length_c   1.000
_cell.angle_alpha   90.00
_cell.angle_beta   90.00
_cell.angle_gamma   90.00
#
_symmetry.space_group_name_H-M   'P 1'
#
loop_
_entity.id
_entity.type
_entity.pdbx_description
1 polymer ?
#
loop_
_entity_poly.entity_id
_entity_poly.type
_entity_poly.pdbx_seq_one_letter_code
_entity_poly.pdbx_strand_id
1 'polypeptide(L)'
;MTNSHNILSRQDRELVPIFTAGRSAVEGQVRQQGEYESIHRDLNIGFGTWEFDPTEIENPFPENEGSVDILMGDEDLYVPVRLQRYIAQQLPWINYHELAGAGHLFPYADGRSDAILKALLLGQT
;
A
#
# COMPACT_ATOMS: atom_id res chain seq x y z
N MET A 1 18.56 0.30 10.85
CA MET A 1 17.15 0.42 11.31
C MET A 1 16.95 -0.59 12.43
N THR A 2 17.34 -0.23 13.65
CA THR A 2 17.16 -1.06 14.85
C THR A 2 15.79 -0.77 15.45
N ASN A 3 14.99 -1.82 15.63
CA ASN A 3 13.88 -1.95 16.57
C ASN A 3 12.80 -0.85 16.61
N SER A 4 11.90 -0.86 15.63
CA SER A 4 10.50 -0.57 15.96
C SER A 4 9.62 -1.72 15.50
N HIS A 5 9.55 -2.79 16.30
CA HIS A 5 8.54 -3.83 16.07
C HIS A 5 7.10 -3.30 16.24
N ASN A 6 6.95 -2.09 16.78
CA ASN A 6 5.66 -1.47 17.09
C ASN A 6 4.96 -0.84 15.87
N ILE A 7 5.62 -0.75 14.71
CA ILE A 7 4.99 -0.27 13.47
C ILE A 7 4.49 -1.40 12.57
N LEU A 8 4.68 -2.66 12.99
CA LEU A 8 4.22 -3.83 12.27
C LEU A 8 3.05 -4.46 13.02
N SER A 9 1.96 -4.71 12.31
CA SER A 9 0.84 -5.52 12.81
C SER A 9 1.31 -6.94 13.13
N ARG A 10 0.41 -7.76 13.69
CA ARG A 10 0.73 -9.17 13.93
C ARG A 10 1.08 -9.88 12.61
N GLN A 11 0.22 -9.76 11.60
CA GLN A 11 0.43 -10.42 10.30
C GLN A 11 1.71 -9.92 9.63
N ASP A 12 2.02 -8.62 9.70
CA ASP A 12 3.23 -8.08 9.09
C ASP A 12 4.49 -8.75 9.63
N ARG A 13 4.56 -8.97 10.96
CA ARG A 13 5.71 -9.64 11.59
C ARG A 13 5.90 -11.07 11.09
N GLU A 14 4.80 -11.77 10.82
CA GLU A 14 4.82 -13.13 10.26
C GLU A 14 5.35 -13.11 8.81
N LEU A 15 5.14 -12.01 8.07
CA LEU A 15 5.50 -11.85 6.66
C LEU A 15 6.87 -11.19 6.41
N VAL A 16 7.50 -10.57 7.42
CA VAL A 16 8.83 -9.94 7.27
C VAL A 16 9.88 -10.85 6.60
N PRO A 17 10.02 -12.14 6.93
CA PRO A 17 11.01 -13.00 6.28
C PRO A 17 10.77 -13.17 4.77
N ILE A 18 9.51 -13.15 4.34
CA ILE A 18 9.12 -13.24 2.93
C ILE A 18 9.40 -11.90 2.25
N PHE A 19 8.93 -10.80 2.85
CA PHE A 19 9.12 -9.44 2.34
C PHE A 19 10.60 -9.06 2.17
N THR A 20 11.47 -9.52 3.08
CA THR A 20 12.90 -9.19 3.07
C THR A 20 13.75 -10.22 2.32
N ALA A 21 13.14 -11.27 1.76
CA ALA A 21 13.84 -12.29 1.00
C ALA A 21 14.60 -11.66 -0.19
N GLY A 22 15.90 -11.93 -0.30
CA GLY A 22 16.74 -11.43 -1.40
C GLY A 22 17.17 -9.97 -1.29
N ARG A 23 16.71 -9.21 -0.27
CA ARG A 23 17.05 -7.80 -0.07
C ARG A 23 18.56 -7.54 0.05
N SER A 24 19.29 -8.47 0.66
CA SER A 24 20.74 -8.36 0.83
C SER A 24 21.50 -8.27 -0.49
N ALA A 25 20.96 -8.84 -1.58
CA ALA A 25 21.60 -8.80 -2.90
C ALA A 25 21.59 -7.39 -3.53
N VAL A 26 20.64 -6.54 -3.14
CA VAL A 26 20.43 -5.21 -3.73
C VAL A 26 20.76 -4.07 -2.76
N GLU A 27 21.13 -4.37 -1.51
CA GLU A 27 21.31 -3.37 -0.46
C GLU A 27 22.33 -2.27 -0.82
N GLY A 28 23.42 -2.64 -1.49
CA GLY A 28 24.42 -1.68 -1.98
C GLY A 28 23.92 -0.78 -3.12
N GLN A 29 22.92 -1.22 -3.89
CA GLN A 29 22.35 -0.47 -5.01
C GLN A 29 21.33 0.57 -4.53
N VAL A 30 20.57 0.27 -3.47
CA VAL A 30 19.49 1.13 -2.95
C VAL A 30 19.98 2.53 -2.60
N ARG A 31 21.25 2.67 -2.18
CA ARG A 31 21.85 3.96 -1.78
C ARG A 31 22.99 4.43 -2.70
N GLN A 32 23.08 3.90 -3.91
CA GLN A 32 24.20 4.19 -4.83
C GLN A 32 24.33 5.68 -5.18
N GLN A 33 23.25 6.46 -5.06
CA GLN A 33 23.20 7.90 -5.35
C GLN A 33 23.44 8.77 -4.09
N GLY A 34 23.77 8.14 -2.96
CA GLY A 34 23.92 8.82 -1.67
C GLY A 34 22.61 8.95 -0.89
N GLU A 35 22.70 9.35 0.38
CA GLU A 35 21.53 9.39 1.27
C GLU A 35 20.48 10.42 0.84
N TYR A 36 20.90 11.53 0.22
CA TYR A 36 20.00 12.60 -0.21
C TYR A 36 19.06 12.15 -1.33
N GLU A 37 19.61 11.60 -2.41
CA GLU A 37 18.83 11.16 -3.57
C GLU A 37 18.06 9.86 -3.33
N SER A 38 18.39 9.13 -2.26
CA SER A 38 17.66 7.92 -1.85
C SER A 38 16.70 8.22 -0.70
N ILE A 39 17.19 8.33 0.54
CA ILE A 39 16.34 8.37 1.75
C ILE A 39 15.61 9.70 1.87
N HIS A 40 16.32 10.82 1.73
CA HIS A 40 15.69 12.13 1.95
C HIS A 40 14.66 12.44 0.87
N ARG A 41 14.95 12.08 -0.38
CA ARG A 41 14.02 12.21 -1.49
C ARG A 41 12.79 11.32 -1.32
N ASP A 42 12.94 10.06 -0.92
CA ASP A 42 11.82 9.17 -0.64
C ASP A 42 10.92 9.71 0.47
N LEU A 43 11.51 10.26 1.54
CA LEU A 43 10.76 10.88 2.63
C LEU A 43 10.03 12.15 2.19
N ASN A 44 10.65 12.98 1.35
CA ASN A 44 9.99 14.17 0.81
C ASN A 44 8.80 13.81 -0.09
N ILE A 45 8.92 12.73 -0.89
CA ILE A 45 7.80 12.25 -1.71
C ILE A 45 6.69 11.67 -0.83
N GLY A 46 7.04 10.82 0.15
CA GLY A 46 6.07 10.14 0.99
C GLY A 46 5.38 11.01 2.05
N PHE A 47 6.07 12.03 2.57
CA PHE A 47 5.61 12.83 3.72
C PHE A 47 5.70 14.35 3.51
N GLY A 48 6.13 14.81 2.34
CA GLY A 48 6.12 16.23 2.01
C GLY A 48 4.71 16.77 1.79
N THR A 49 4.62 18.07 1.50
CA THR A 49 3.37 18.69 1.08
C THR A 49 3.07 18.31 -0.36
N TRP A 50 1.88 17.77 -0.60
CA TRP A 50 1.41 17.46 -1.94
C TRP A 50 0.64 18.68 -2.49
N GLU A 51 0.79 18.93 -3.78
CA GLU A 51 0.12 20.05 -4.47
C GLU A 51 -1.33 19.72 -4.85
N PHE A 52 -1.83 18.55 -4.47
CA PHE A 52 -3.21 18.13 -4.72
C PHE A 52 -3.77 17.34 -3.53
N ASP A 53 -5.09 17.42 -3.36
CA ASP A 53 -5.85 16.58 -2.43
C ASP A 53 -6.31 15.31 -3.18
N PRO A 54 -6.01 14.09 -2.67
CA PRO A 54 -6.49 12.86 -3.29
C PRO A 54 -8.01 12.82 -3.48
N THR A 55 -8.78 13.48 -2.62
CA THR A 55 -10.24 13.54 -2.70
C THR A 55 -10.78 14.45 -3.81
N GLU A 56 -9.92 15.24 -4.45
CA GLU A 56 -10.27 16.10 -5.58
C GLU A 56 -9.98 15.44 -6.94
N ILE A 57 -9.54 14.19 -6.96
CA ILE A 57 -9.27 13.45 -8.21
C ILE A 57 -10.59 13.18 -8.95
N GLU A 58 -10.71 13.72 -10.16
CA GLU A 58 -11.85 13.47 -11.05
C GLU A 58 -11.91 11.98 -11.47
N ASN A 59 -13.13 11.48 -11.68
CA ASN A 59 -13.34 10.11 -12.13
C ASN A 59 -12.65 9.88 -13.49
N PRO A 60 -11.62 9.01 -13.59
CA PRO A 60 -10.96 8.71 -14.85
C PRO A 60 -11.81 7.83 -15.80
N PHE A 61 -12.95 7.31 -15.32
CA PHE A 61 -13.84 6.39 -16.04
C PHE A 61 -15.26 6.96 -16.17
N PRO A 62 -15.48 8.01 -16.98
CA PRO A 62 -16.78 8.70 -17.09
C PRO A 62 -17.92 7.79 -17.60
N GLU A 63 -17.61 6.79 -18.43
CA GLU A 63 -18.59 5.86 -19.01
C GLU A 63 -18.61 4.49 -18.31
N ASN A 64 -18.16 4.43 -17.05
CA ASN A 64 -18.01 3.18 -16.28
C ASN A 64 -17.17 2.11 -17.01
N GLU A 65 -16.21 2.56 -17.83
CA GLU A 65 -15.30 1.69 -18.59
C GLU A 65 -14.24 1.00 -17.72
N GLY A 66 -14.14 1.41 -16.46
CA GLY A 66 -13.18 0.88 -15.50
C GLY A 66 -13.58 1.22 -14.08
N SER A 67 -12.78 0.70 -13.14
CA SER A 67 -12.90 1.00 -11.73
C SER A 67 -11.53 0.93 -11.06
N VAL A 68 -11.40 1.54 -9.90
CA VAL A 68 -10.21 1.43 -9.05
C VAL A 68 -10.59 0.69 -7.78
N ASP A 69 -9.94 -0.43 -7.52
CA ASP A 69 -10.08 -1.17 -6.28
C ASP A 69 -8.96 -0.78 -5.29
N ILE A 70 -9.34 -0.34 -4.09
CA ILE A 70 -8.42 -0.14 -2.97
C ILE A 70 -8.65 -1.25 -1.96
N LEU A 71 -7.63 -2.09 -1.77
CA LEU A 71 -7.61 -3.11 -0.73
C LEU A 71 -6.78 -2.62 0.47
N MET A 72 -7.35 -2.68 1.66
CA MET A 72 -6.76 -2.13 2.87
C MET A 72 -6.86 -3.10 4.05
N GLY A 73 -5.74 -3.40 4.69
CA GLY A 73 -5.75 -4.11 5.97
C GLY A 73 -6.25 -3.23 7.11
N ASP A 74 -7.18 -3.71 7.92
CA ASP A 74 -7.71 -2.95 9.06
C ASP A 74 -6.74 -2.87 10.25
N GLU A 75 -5.71 -3.71 10.28
CA GLU A 75 -4.60 -3.68 11.23
C GLU A 75 -3.34 -2.99 10.69
N ASP A 76 -3.39 -2.36 9.50
CA ASP A 76 -2.26 -1.58 8.98
C ASP A 76 -1.88 -0.44 9.95
N LEU A 77 -0.62 -0.45 10.41
CA LEU A 77 -0.07 0.53 11.34
C LEU A 77 0.74 1.63 10.65
N TYR A 78 1.01 1.53 9.35
CA TYR A 78 1.65 2.56 8.54
C TYR A 78 0.63 3.55 7.99
N VAL A 79 -0.44 3.02 7.39
CA VAL A 79 -1.50 3.83 6.78
C VAL A 79 -2.79 3.60 7.58
N PRO A 80 -3.35 4.60 8.27
CA PRO A 80 -4.57 4.39 9.03
C PRO A 80 -5.76 4.07 8.11
N VAL A 81 -6.47 2.98 8.39
CA VAL A 81 -7.67 2.55 7.63
C VAL A 81 -8.72 3.67 7.49
N ARG A 82 -8.83 4.55 8.49
CA ARG A 82 -9.75 5.70 8.47
C ARG A 82 -9.51 6.67 7.32
N LEU A 83 -8.27 6.85 6.88
CA LEU A 83 -7.93 7.71 5.75
C LEU A 83 -8.53 7.14 4.46
N GLN A 84 -8.36 5.84 4.22
CA GLN A 84 -8.88 5.21 3.00
C GLN A 84 -10.41 5.16 2.99
N ARG A 85 -11.04 4.92 4.14
CA ARG A 85 -12.51 5.04 4.28
C ARG A 85 -13.00 6.43 3.89
N TYR A 86 -12.31 7.49 4.30
CA TYR A 86 -12.67 8.87 3.95
C TYR A 86 -12.50 9.12 2.45
N ILE A 87 -11.38 8.72 1.86
CA ILE A 87 -11.12 8.88 0.41
C ILE A 87 -12.20 8.16 -0.42
N ALA A 88 -12.51 6.91 -0.09
CA ALA A 88 -13.53 6.14 -0.79
C ALA A 88 -14.95 6.74 -0.64
N GLN A 89 -15.25 7.41 0.49
CA GLN A 89 -16.51 8.14 0.65
C GLN A 89 -16.60 9.37 -0.25
N GLN A 90 -15.48 10.05 -0.53
CA GLN A 90 -15.45 11.22 -1.42
C GLN A 90 -15.42 10.83 -2.89
N LEU A 91 -14.84 9.68 -3.23
CA LEU A 91 -14.59 9.22 -4.59
C LEU A 91 -15.42 7.97 -4.90
N PRO A 92 -16.69 8.11 -5.35
CA PRO A 92 -17.61 6.97 -5.52
C PRO A 92 -17.20 6.00 -6.64
N TRP A 93 -16.23 6.36 -7.48
CA TRP A 93 -15.64 5.51 -8.51
C TRP A 93 -14.56 4.55 -7.97
N ILE A 94 -14.25 4.63 -6.67
CA ILE A 94 -13.38 3.70 -5.97
C ILE A 94 -14.20 2.58 -5.31
N ASN A 95 -13.85 1.34 -5.61
CA ASN A 95 -14.31 0.16 -4.90
C ASN A 95 -13.38 -0.08 -3.69
N TYR A 96 -13.89 0.12 -2.47
CA TYR A 96 -13.09 -0.03 -1.26
C TYR A 96 -13.31 -1.38 -0.58
N HIS A 97 -12.22 -2.08 -0.32
CA HIS A 97 -12.20 -3.42 0.28
C HIS A 97 -11.36 -3.41 1.54
N GLU A 98 -12.01 -3.61 2.68
CA GLU A 98 -11.34 -3.72 3.96
C GLU A 98 -11.11 -5.19 4.33
N LEU A 99 -9.89 -5.53 4.72
CA LEU A 99 -9.44 -6.88 5.00
C LEU A 99 -9.22 -7.05 6.51
N ALA A 100 -10.16 -7.73 7.15
CA ALA A 100 -10.13 -7.96 8.59
C ALA A 100 -8.89 -8.77 9.03
N GLY A 101 -8.20 -8.27 10.06
CA GLY A 101 -6.98 -8.85 10.63
C GLY A 101 -5.74 -8.73 9.74
N ALA A 102 -5.82 -7.98 8.63
CA ALA A 102 -4.72 -7.86 7.69
C ALA A 102 -3.85 -6.63 7.98
N GLY A 103 -2.54 -6.81 7.84
CA GLY A 103 -1.54 -5.74 8.01
C GLY A 103 -1.16 -5.06 6.70
N HIS A 104 -0.14 -4.21 6.73
CA HIS A 104 0.39 -3.53 5.53
C HIS A 104 0.98 -4.49 4.49
N LEU A 105 1.56 -5.59 4.95
CA LEU A 105 2.26 -6.59 4.15
C LEU A 105 1.34 -7.71 3.67
N PHE A 106 0.02 -7.61 3.83
CA PHE A 106 -0.93 -8.64 3.42
C PHE A 106 -0.73 -9.18 1.98
N PRO A 107 -0.27 -8.40 0.96
CA PRO A 107 -0.04 -8.94 -0.37
C PRO A 107 1.01 -10.06 -0.43
N TYR A 108 1.94 -10.08 0.53
CA TYR A 108 3.00 -11.11 0.64
C TYR A 108 2.52 -12.41 1.28
N ALA A 109 1.30 -12.46 1.84
CA ALA A 109 0.74 -13.70 2.32
C ALA A 109 0.52 -14.69 1.16
N ASP A 110 0.74 -15.98 1.42
CA ASP A 110 0.68 -17.02 0.40
C ASP A 110 -0.65 -17.00 -0.36
N GLY A 111 -0.58 -17.01 -1.69
CA GLY A 111 -1.73 -16.94 -2.59
C GLY A 111 -2.54 -15.63 -2.57
N ARG A 112 -2.22 -14.64 -1.72
CA ARG A 112 -3.02 -13.42 -1.56
C ARG A 112 -2.97 -12.52 -2.79
N SER A 113 -1.77 -12.26 -3.30
CA SER A 113 -1.59 -11.48 -4.55
C SER A 113 -2.27 -12.15 -5.74
N ASP A 114 -2.13 -13.47 -5.89
CA ASP A 114 -2.78 -14.24 -6.96
C ASP A 114 -4.31 -14.16 -6.88
N ALA A 115 -4.87 -14.26 -5.67
CA ALA A 115 -6.31 -14.14 -5.47
C ALA A 115 -6.83 -12.74 -5.85
N ILE A 116 -6.11 -11.68 -5.47
CA ILE A 116 -6.45 -10.30 -5.81
C ILE A 116 -6.41 -10.10 -7.32
N LEU A 117 -5.32 -10.53 -7.97
CA LEU A 117 -5.19 -10.42 -9.43
C LEU A 117 -6.27 -11.21 -10.16
N LYS A 118 -6.59 -12.43 -9.71
CA LYS A 118 -7.68 -13.22 -10.28
C LYS A 118 -9.03 -12.53 -10.11
N ALA A 119 -9.32 -11.97 -8.94
CA ALA A 119 -10.57 -11.26 -8.70
C ALA A 119 -10.70 -10.04 -9.64
N LEU A 120 -9.64 -9.24 -9.77
CA LEU A 120 -9.60 -8.09 -10.67
C LEU A 120 -9.77 -8.49 -12.14
N LEU A 121 -9.05 -9.52 -12.60
CA LEU A 121 -9.12 -10.00 -13.99
C LEU A 121 -10.46 -10.64 -14.35
N LEU A 122 -11.16 -11.20 -13.37
CA LEU A 122 -12.46 -11.85 -13.55
C LEU A 122 -13.66 -10.94 -13.21
N GLY A 123 -13.42 -9.72 -12.71
CA GLY A 123 -14.47 -8.80 -12.26
C GLY A 123 -15.24 -9.32 -11.03
N GLN A 124 -14.53 -9.94 -10.09
CA GLN A 124 -15.07 -10.60 -8.88
C GLN A 124 -14.62 -9.90 -7.59
N THR A 125 -14.14 -8.66 -7.68
CA THR A 125 -13.79 -7.86 -6.49
C THR A 125 -15.03 -7.42 -5.73
#